data_AF-A0A1C6B634-F1
#
_entry.id   AF-A0A1C6B634-F1
#
_cell.length_a   1.000
_cell.length_b   1.000
_cell.length_c   1.000
_cell.angle_alpha   90.00
_cell.angle_beta   90.00
_cell.angle_gamma   90.00
#
_symmetry.space_group_name_H-M   'P 1'
#
loop_
_entity.id
_entity.type
_entity.pdbx_description
1 polymer ?
#
loop_
_entity_poly.entity_id
_entity_poly.type
_entity_poly.pdbx_seq_one_letter_code
_entity_poly.pdbx_strand_id
1 'polypeptide(L)' 'MMYQDEYVSLYRGGGFWINNAECKHRKIIDRYAAQRWRYAGCLPIKLSGDSGLMKEADLVLGRPVEDEK' A
#
# COMPACT_ATOMS: atom_id res chain seq x y z
N MET A 1 21.95 4.82 -4.36
CA MET A 1 20.56 4.91 -4.86
C MET A 1 19.65 5.12 -3.68
N MET A 2 19.23 6.37 -3.48
CA MET A 2 18.19 6.69 -2.51
C MET A 2 16.85 6.18 -3.05
N TYR A 3 16.01 5.67 -2.15
CA TYR A 3 14.65 5.28 -2.48
C TYR A 3 13.71 6.23 -1.75
N GLN A 4 12.69 6.70 -2.47
CA GLN A 4 11.57 7.39 -1.89
C GLN A 4 10.48 6.34 -1.62
N ASP A 5 10.05 6.27 -0.37
CA ASP A 5 8.96 5.40 0.06
C ASP A 5 7.68 6.21 0.25
N GLU A 6 6.57 5.67 -0.24
CA GLU A 6 5.22 6.21 -0.05
C GLU A 6 4.33 5.13 0.57
N TYR A 7 3.55 5.52 1.58
CA TYR A 7 2.68 4.66 2.36
C TYR A 7 1.22 4.98 2.03
N VAL A 8 0.49 4.00 1.52
CA VAL A 8 -0.93 4.16 1.19
C VAL A 8 -1.78 3.33 2.15
N SER A 9 -2.44 3.99 3.09
CA SER A 9 -3.27 3.34 4.11
C SER A 9 -4.57 2.78 3.54
N LEU A 10 -4.86 1.54 3.94
CA LEU A 10 -6.04 0.77 3.56
C LEU A 10 -6.81 0.36 4.81
N TYR A 11 -8.13 0.56 4.82
CA TYR A 11 -8.99 0.21 5.94
C TYR A 11 -10.01 -0.86 5.56
N ARG A 12 -10.12 -1.93 6.37
CA ARG A 12 -11.22 -2.89 6.34
C ARG A 12 -12.32 -2.43 7.30
N GLY A 13 -13.38 -1.81 6.75
CA GLY A 13 -14.61 -1.47 7.49
C GLY A 13 -15.11 -0.03 7.43
N GLY A 14 -14.67 0.79 6.46
CA GLY A 14 -15.14 2.17 6.29
C GLY A 14 -13.99 3.12 5.98
N GLY A 15 -13.90 3.55 4.71
CA GLY A 15 -12.78 4.32 4.15
C GLY A 15 -11.95 3.46 3.19
N PHE A 16 -12.15 3.63 1.88
CA PHE A 16 -11.56 2.85 0.79
C PHE A 16 -11.63 1.32 0.98
N TRP A 17 -12.84 0.78 0.83
CA TRP A 17 -13.21 -0.63 0.91
C TRP A 17 -12.32 -1.57 0.07
N ILE A 18 -11.27 -2.15 0.67
CA ILE A 18 -10.64 -3.35 0.15
C ILE A 18 -11.38 -4.55 0.75
N ASN A 19 -12.41 -5.02 0.06
CA ASN A 19 -12.70 -6.45 0.10
C ASN A 19 -11.61 -7.14 -0.75
N ASN A 20 -11.14 -8.32 -0.32
CA ASN A 20 -10.24 -9.11 -1.16
C ASN A 20 -10.94 -9.60 -2.44
N ALA A 21 -12.28 -9.52 -2.49
CA ALA A 21 -13.09 -9.92 -3.64
C ALA A 21 -12.90 -9.01 -4.86
N GLU A 22 -12.71 -7.70 -4.68
CA GLU A 22 -12.57 -6.73 -5.78
C GLU A 22 -11.10 -6.36 -6.08
N CYS A 23 -10.14 -6.96 -5.37
CA CYS A 23 -8.70 -6.76 -5.57
C CYS A 23 -8.26 -5.29 -5.71
N LYS A 24 -8.92 -4.35 -5.01
CA LYS A 24 -8.69 -2.90 -5.21
C LYS A 24 -7.27 -2.42 -4.93
N HIS A 25 -6.51 -3.15 -4.11
CA HIS A 25 -5.09 -2.90 -3.88
C HIS A 25 -4.29 -2.99 -5.19
N ARG A 26 -4.69 -3.87 -6.12
CA ARG A 26 -4.05 -3.99 -7.44
C ARG A 26 -4.20 -2.72 -8.26
N LYS A 27 -5.39 -2.09 -8.25
CA LYS A 27 -5.62 -0.81 -8.96
C LYS A 27 -4.73 0.32 -8.42
N ILE A 28 -4.50 0.33 -7.11
CA ILE A 28 -3.58 1.29 -6.48
C ILE A 28 -2.16 1.02 -6.95
N ILE A 29 -1.70 -0.23 -6.85
CA ILE A 29 -0.38 -0.63 -7.32
C ILE A 29 -0.18 -0.29 -8.81
N ASP A 30 -1.17 -0.57 -9.67
CA ASP A 30 -1.10 -0.27 -11.11
C ASP A 30 -0.99 1.25 -11.38
N ARG A 31 -1.74 2.07 -10.64
CA ARG A 31 -1.67 3.55 -10.75
C ARG A 31 -0.30 4.09 -10.34
N TYR A 32 0.30 3.51 -9.32
CA TYR A 32 1.63 3.90 -8.85
C TYR A 32 2.74 3.35 -9.78
N ALA A 33 2.55 2.15 -10.33
CA ALA A 33 3.43 1.58 -11.34
C ALA A 33 3.52 2.45 -12.60
N ALA A 34 2.39 3.04 -13.04
CA ALA A 34 2.39 4.01 -14.15
C ALA A 34 3.23 5.27 -13.86
N GLN A 35 3.45 5.59 -12.58
CA GLN A 35 4.26 6.72 -12.10
C GLN A 35 5.69 6.31 -11.71
N ARG A 36 6.13 5.12 -12.15
CA ARG A 36 7.46 4.52 -11.84
C ARG A 36 7.68 4.14 -10.37
N TRP A 37 6.63 4.07 -9.57
CA TRP A 37 6.69 3.48 -8.23
C TRP A 37 6.54 1.96 -8.31
N ARG A 38 7.17 1.23 -7.40
CA ARG A 38 7.12 -0.23 -7.33
C ARG A 38 6.60 -0.67 -5.98
N TYR A 39 5.72 -1.67 -5.98
CA TYR A 39 5.26 -2.29 -4.75
C TYR A 39 6.42 -2.93 -4.00
N ALA A 40 6.64 -2.47 -2.77
CA ALA A 40 7.71 -2.91 -1.89
C ALA A 40 7.19 -3.84 -0.79
N GLY A 41 5.95 -3.64 -0.32
CA GLY A 41 5.38 -4.49 0.72
C GLY A 41 4.05 -4.00 1.26
N CYS A 42 3.51 -4.73 2.24
CA CYS A 42 2.29 -4.39 2.95
C CYS A 42 2.57 -4.47 4.45
N LEU A 43 2.31 -3.37 5.18
CA LEU A 43 2.56 -3.28 6.61
C LEU A 43 1.23 -3.21 7.37
N PRO A 44 0.90 -4.18 8.23
CA PRO A 44 -0.29 -4.09 9.06
C PRO A 44 -0.12 -2.97 10.10
N ILE A 45 -1.07 -2.04 10.14
CA ILE A 45 -1.10 -0.93 11.10
C ILE A 45 -1.99 -1.28 12.29
N LYS A 46 -3.10 -1.99 12.03
CA LYS A 46 -4.06 -2.37 13.06
C LYS A 46 -4.59 -3.76 12.84
N LEU A 47 -4.56 -4.56 13.89
CA LEU A 47 -5.19 -5.87 13.94
C LEU A 47 -6.53 -5.76 14.68
N SER A 48 -7.51 -6.56 14.26
CA SER A 48 -8.76 -6.74 14.98
C SER A 48 -8.48 -7.59 16.23
N GLY A 49 -8.74 -7.04 17.42
CA GLY A 49 -8.38 -7.66 18.70
C GLY A 49 -8.94 -9.06 18.92
N ASP A 50 -10.14 -9.35 18.39
CA ASP A 50 -10.82 -10.63 18.63
C ASP A 50 -10.50 -11.70 17.57
N SER A 51 -10.03 -11.29 16.38
CA SER A 51 -9.83 -12.21 15.24
C SER A 51 -8.39 -12.28 14.74
N GLY A 52 -7.51 -11.39 15.21
CA GLY A 52 -6.14 -11.24 14.69
C GLY A 52 -6.08 -10.78 13.23
N LEU A 53 -7.22 -10.51 12.59
CA LEU A 53 -7.28 -10.11 11.18
C LEU A 53 -6.79 -8.68 11.02
N MET A 54 -5.99 -8.44 9.97
CA MET A 54 -5.52 -7.09 9.62
C MET A 54 -6.71 -6.17 9.29
N LYS A 55 -7.00 -5.24 10.18
CA LYS A 55 -8.06 -4.25 10.01
C LYS A 55 -7.58 -3.06 9.19
N GLU A 56 -6.32 -2.68 9.35
CA GLU A 56 -5.69 -1.58 8.63
C GLU A 56 -4.28 -1.99 8.20
N ALA A 57 -3.89 -1.62 6.98
CA ALA A 57 -2.55 -1.87 6.47
C ALA A 57 -2.12 -0.78 5.49
N ASP A 58 -0.83 -0.46 5.48
CA ASP A 58 -0.23 0.39 4.46
C ASP A 58 0.32 -0.46 3.32
N LEU A 59 0.06 -0.04 2.08
CA LEU A 59 0.88 -0.46 0.96
C LEU A 59 2.12 0.42 0.91
N VAL A 60 3.29 -0.22 0.98
CA VAL A 60 4.59 0.44 0.84
C VAL A 60 4.98 0.41 -0.63
N LEU A 61 5.23 1.58 -1.19
CA LEU A 61 5.60 1.78 -2.58
C LEU A 61 6.94 2.51 -2.62
N GLY A 62 7.93 1.93 -3.30
CA GLY A 62 9.26 2.50 -3.43
C GLY A 62 9.53 2.99 -4.85
N ARG A 63 10.21 4.13 -4.99
CA ARG A 63 10.73 4.62 -6.27
C ARG A 63 12.20 5.02 -6.11
N PRO A 64 13.10 4.67 -7.05
CA PRO A 64 14.46 5.19 -7.03
C PRO A 64 14.44 6.72 -7.23
N VAL A 65 15.11 7.44 -6.35
CA VAL A 65 15.43 8.85 -6.53
C VAL A 65 16.65 8.89 -7.45
N GLU A 66 16.46 9.41 -8.66
CA GLU A 66 17.59 9.78 -9.50
C GLU A 66 18.24 10.99 -8.84
N ASP A 67 19.52 10.88 -8.47
CA ASP A 67 20.33 12.03 -8.10
C ASP A 67 20.32 12.97 -9.32
N GLU A 68 19.68 14.15 -9.19
CA GLU A 68 19.76 15.20 -10.22
C GLU A 68 21.25 15.50 -10.45
N LYS A 69 21.72 15.18 -11.65
CA LYS A 69 23.13 15.30 -12.05
C LYS A 69 23.38 16.65 -12.72
#